data_AF-A0A7S3Y031-F1
#
_entry.id   AF-A0A7S3Y031-F1
#
_cell.length_a   1.000
_cell.length_b   1.000
_cell.length_c   1.000
_cell.angle_alpha   90.00
_cell.angle_beta   90.00
_cell.angle_gamma   90.00
#
_symmetry.space_group_name_H-M   'P 1'
#
loop_
_entity.id
_entity.type
_entity.pdbx_description
1 polymer ?
#
loop_
_entity_poly.entity_id
_entity_poly.type
_entity_poly.pdbx_seq_one_letter_code
_entity_poly.pdbx_strand_id
1 'polypeptide(L)'
;AGAGAADDDYFRGRSRRFQVAVQGEFKVPVAAAALATGQAYRRPFRRLPARWLVRAAFVLIKKIAPTLKEEISGPFPTLLSPLLATSQAVLVERPGAESPLHGALREDTKLLGGPFAVEGGLTAKQRKRFFSRPQNLAKFTLQPGLIYTFDFYQHMLDITTMEINLGFRKFDISDFLNNQPVQAMARLFDREEYFWNIEIWHPKLLPPWLLQRRGRRRLPSPGAAEAR
;
A
#
# COMPACT_ATOMS: atom_id res chain seq x y z
N ALA A 1 -5.49 9.41 -18.22
CA ALA A 1 -6.31 10.40 -17.51
C ALA A 1 -5.35 11.45 -16.95
N GLY A 2 -5.48 12.70 -17.37
CA GLY A 2 -4.62 13.77 -16.88
C GLY A 2 -4.91 14.04 -15.41
N ALA A 3 -3.85 14.13 -14.60
CA ALA A 3 -3.94 14.52 -13.20
C ALA A 3 -4.55 15.93 -13.13
N GLY A 4 -5.59 16.12 -12.32
CA GLY A 4 -6.25 17.41 -12.17
C GLY A 4 -5.44 18.35 -11.27
N ALA A 5 -5.80 19.64 -11.24
CA ALA A 5 -5.14 20.64 -10.37
C ALA A 5 -5.10 20.24 -8.87
N ALA A 6 -6.08 19.45 -8.41
CA ALA A 6 -6.12 18.91 -7.05
C ALA A 6 -5.02 17.86 -6.77
N ASP A 7 -4.57 17.13 -7.79
CA ASP A 7 -3.51 16.13 -7.67
C ASP A 7 -2.14 16.80 -7.58
N ASP A 8 -1.90 17.84 -8.38
CA ASP A 8 -0.65 18.62 -8.34
C ASP A 8 -0.43 19.26 -6.95
N ASP A 9 -1.50 19.78 -6.33
CA ASP A 9 -1.42 20.32 -4.98
C ASP A 9 -1.20 19.25 -3.90
N TYR A 10 -1.67 18.03 -4.10
CA TYR A 10 -1.42 16.94 -3.15
C TYR A 10 0.06 16.56 -3.06
N PHE A 11 0.77 16.58 -4.18
CA PHE A 11 2.19 16.21 -4.27
C PHE A 11 3.15 17.39 -4.07
N ARG A 12 2.67 18.64 -4.23
CA ARG A 12 3.49 19.86 -4.09
C ARG A 12 4.24 19.89 -2.76
N GLY A 13 5.58 19.96 -2.84
CA GLY A 13 6.46 20.06 -1.68
C GLY A 13 6.52 18.81 -0.77
N ARG A 14 6.01 17.66 -1.22
CA ARG A 14 6.00 16.42 -0.42
C ARG A 14 6.93 15.37 -1.01
N SER A 15 7.50 14.53 -0.15
CA SER A 15 8.38 13.42 -0.57
C SER A 15 7.64 12.26 -1.22
N ARG A 16 6.32 12.14 -1.00
CA ARG A 16 5.48 11.08 -1.58
C ARG A 16 5.30 11.33 -3.07
N ARG A 17 5.44 10.28 -3.88
CA ARG A 17 5.32 10.33 -5.36
C ARG A 17 4.13 9.56 -5.91
N PHE A 18 3.39 8.88 -5.05
CA PHE A 18 2.21 8.13 -5.42
C PHE A 18 1.22 8.05 -4.27
N GLN A 19 -0.02 7.73 -4.62
CA GLN A 19 -1.12 7.47 -3.71
C GLN A 19 -1.88 6.25 -4.25
N VAL A 20 -2.29 5.36 -3.35
CA VAL A 20 -3.26 4.31 -3.65
C VAL A 20 -4.41 4.48 -2.69
N ALA A 21 -5.57 4.86 -3.23
CA ALA A 21 -6.81 4.93 -2.48
C ALA A 21 -7.76 3.84 -2.98
N VAL A 22 -8.33 3.06 -2.05
CA VAL A 22 -9.32 2.02 -2.36
C VAL A 22 -10.57 2.31 -1.55
N GLN A 23 -11.71 2.43 -2.22
CA GLN A 23 -13.02 2.67 -1.62
C GLN A 23 -13.97 1.53 -1.98
N GLY A 24 -14.74 1.07 -1.00
CA GLY A 24 -15.78 0.08 -1.22
C GLY A 24 -16.42 -0.43 0.06
N GLU A 25 -17.33 -1.37 -0.11
CA GLU A 25 -18.07 -2.02 0.97
C GLU A 25 -17.59 -3.47 1.17
N PHE A 26 -17.57 -3.93 2.42
CA PHE A 26 -17.38 -5.35 2.71
C PHE A 26 -18.68 -6.12 2.54
N LYS A 27 -18.66 -7.20 1.75
CA LYS A 27 -19.84 -8.05 1.48
C LYS A 27 -20.31 -8.84 2.70
N VAL A 28 -19.42 -9.08 3.66
CA VAL A 28 -19.68 -9.81 4.90
C VAL A 28 -18.96 -9.11 6.05
N PRO A 29 -19.41 -9.29 7.31
CA PRO A 29 -18.66 -8.78 8.45
C PRO A 29 -17.24 -9.37 8.50
N VAL A 30 -16.22 -8.51 8.61
CA VAL A 30 -14.82 -8.93 8.69
C VAL A 30 -14.17 -8.41 9.96
N ALA A 31 -13.63 -9.32 10.78
CA ALA A 31 -12.89 -8.95 11.98
C ALA A 31 -11.66 -8.09 11.59
N ALA A 32 -11.54 -6.89 12.18
CA ALA A 32 -10.45 -5.98 11.86
C ALA A 32 -9.07 -6.57 12.19
N ALA A 33 -9.00 -7.42 13.22
CA ALA A 33 -7.78 -8.14 13.61
C ALA A 33 -7.31 -9.18 12.59
N ALA A 34 -8.20 -9.67 11.71
CA ALA A 34 -7.86 -10.64 10.68
C ALA A 34 -7.34 -9.98 9.39
N LEU A 35 -7.64 -8.70 9.18
CA LEU A 35 -7.26 -7.95 7.98
C LEU A 35 -5.82 -7.47 8.03
N ALA A 36 -5.09 -7.81 6.98
CA ALA A 36 -3.70 -7.45 6.77
C ALA A 36 -3.54 -6.59 5.50
N THR A 37 -2.51 -5.75 5.52
CA THR A 37 -1.94 -5.09 4.36
C THR A 37 -0.41 -5.22 4.41
N GLY A 38 0.28 -4.87 3.32
CA GLY A 38 1.73 -4.93 3.23
C GLY A 38 2.18 -5.63 1.97
N GLN A 39 3.15 -6.53 2.09
CA GLN A 39 3.72 -7.28 0.96
C GLN A 39 3.58 -8.79 1.19
N ALA A 40 3.17 -9.51 0.16
CA ALA A 40 3.10 -10.97 0.14
C ALA A 40 3.62 -11.50 -1.21
N TYR A 41 4.75 -12.20 -1.16
CA TYR A 41 5.50 -12.64 -2.33
C TYR A 41 5.32 -14.14 -2.55
N ARG A 42 5.28 -14.54 -3.83
CA ARG A 42 5.09 -15.95 -4.26
C ARG A 42 6.40 -16.69 -4.52
N ARG A 43 7.52 -15.98 -4.44
CA ARG A 43 8.87 -16.52 -4.63
C ARG A 43 9.80 -15.97 -3.57
N PRO A 44 10.83 -16.72 -3.17
CA PRO A 44 11.81 -16.24 -2.21
C PRO A 44 12.54 -15.02 -2.74
N PHE A 45 12.96 -14.15 -1.82
CA PHE A 45 13.88 -13.07 -2.16
C PHE A 45 15.21 -13.61 -2.66
N ARG A 46 15.86 -12.88 -3.55
CA ARG A 46 17.20 -13.21 -4.07
C ARG A 46 18.25 -12.33 -3.42
N ARG A 47 19.46 -12.87 -3.25
CA ARG A 47 20.66 -12.08 -2.89
C ARG A 47 20.44 -11.10 -1.73
N LEU A 48 19.75 -11.55 -0.67
CA LEU A 48 19.45 -10.69 0.48
C LEU A 48 20.72 -9.96 0.97
N PRO A 49 20.61 -8.68 1.35
CA PRO A 49 21.76 -7.94 1.86
C PRO A 49 22.35 -8.59 3.11
N ALA A 50 23.55 -8.14 3.50
CA ALA A 50 24.17 -8.57 4.75
C ALA A 50 23.20 -8.48 5.94
N ARG A 51 23.20 -9.48 6.82
CA ARG A 51 22.20 -9.64 7.90
C ARG A 51 22.07 -8.41 8.80
N TRP A 52 23.16 -7.70 9.06
CA TRP A 52 23.15 -6.46 9.85
C TRP A 52 22.31 -5.36 9.20
N LEU A 53 22.34 -5.27 7.87
CA LEU A 53 21.60 -4.26 7.12
C LEU A 53 20.10 -4.58 7.08
N VAL A 54 19.76 -5.86 6.89
CA VAL A 54 18.39 -6.34 6.99
C VAL A 54 17.81 -6.03 8.37
N ARG A 55 18.58 -6.26 9.45
CA ARG A 55 18.17 -5.88 10.81
C ARG A 55 17.95 -4.38 10.95
N ALA A 56 18.84 -3.54 10.42
CA ALA A 56 18.69 -2.09 10.47
C ALA A 56 17.41 -1.61 9.75
N ALA A 57 17.10 -2.19 8.58
CA ALA A 57 15.86 -1.92 7.87
C ALA A 57 14.62 -2.28 8.70
N PHE A 58 14.61 -3.46 9.34
CA PHE A 58 13.50 -3.84 10.22
C PHE A 58 13.34 -2.95 11.44
N VAL A 59 14.42 -2.46 12.04
CA VAL A 59 14.34 -1.49 13.13
C VAL A 59 13.62 -0.22 12.68
N LEU A 60 13.88 0.27 11.45
CA LEU A 60 13.18 1.43 10.91
C LEU A 60 11.72 1.12 10.59
N ILE A 61 11.44 -0.02 9.95
CA ILE A 61 10.07 -0.42 9.58
C ILE A 61 9.21 -0.62 10.84
N LYS A 62 9.74 -1.26 11.88
CA LYS A 62 9.01 -1.49 13.15
C LYS A 62 8.71 -0.21 13.93
N LYS A 63 9.47 0.88 13.72
CA LYS A 63 9.10 2.20 14.27
C LYS A 63 7.82 2.75 13.66
N ILE A 64 7.52 2.40 12.40
CA ILE A 64 6.34 2.90 11.67
C ILE A 64 5.18 1.90 11.75
N ALA A 65 5.49 0.61 11.73
CA ALA A 65 4.54 -0.49 11.84
C ALA A 65 4.97 -1.46 12.97
N PRO A 66 4.67 -1.12 14.24
CA PRO A 66 5.09 -1.94 15.39
C PRO A 66 4.52 -3.36 15.39
N THR A 67 3.37 -3.55 14.72
CA THR A 67 2.65 -4.81 14.60
C THR A 67 3.00 -5.58 13.32
N LEU A 68 4.07 -5.20 12.64
CA LEU A 68 4.59 -5.94 11.49
C LEU A 68 4.92 -7.38 11.90
N LYS A 69 4.35 -8.32 11.15
CA LYS A 69 4.76 -9.72 11.11
C LYS A 69 5.61 -9.91 9.85
N GLU A 70 6.84 -10.36 10.03
CA GLU A 70 7.78 -10.63 8.95
C GLU A 70 8.10 -12.12 8.82
N GLU A 71 8.12 -12.60 7.58
CA GLU A 71 8.76 -13.85 7.17
C GLU A 71 9.53 -13.54 5.90
N ILE A 72 10.86 -13.45 5.94
CA ILE A 72 11.64 -13.00 4.77
C ILE A 72 12.64 -14.02 4.25
N SER A 73 12.84 -15.12 4.96
CA SER A 73 13.79 -16.18 4.58
C SER A 73 13.10 -17.42 4.04
N GLY A 74 11.79 -17.54 4.25
CA GLY A 74 10.97 -18.62 3.71
C GLY A 74 10.72 -18.55 2.19
N PRO A 75 10.09 -19.60 1.63
CA PRO A 75 9.78 -19.69 0.19
C PRO A 75 8.75 -18.66 -0.28
N PHE A 76 7.92 -18.16 0.64
CA PHE A 76 6.86 -17.17 0.37
C PHE A 76 7.02 -15.99 1.33
N PRO A 77 7.92 -15.03 1.04
CA PRO A 77 8.17 -13.92 1.94
C PRO A 77 6.94 -13.04 2.18
N THR A 78 6.70 -12.65 3.43
CA THR A 78 5.63 -11.75 3.82
C THR A 78 6.11 -10.65 4.78
N LEU A 79 5.53 -9.46 4.61
CA LEU A 79 5.71 -8.29 5.46
C LEU A 79 4.32 -7.70 5.69
N LEU A 80 3.64 -8.11 6.75
CA LEU A 80 2.21 -7.84 6.93
C LEU A 80 1.93 -7.11 8.23
N SER A 81 1.02 -6.15 8.17
CA SER A 81 0.52 -5.43 9.33
C SER A 81 -1.00 -5.28 9.27
N PRO A 82 -1.68 -5.08 10.41
CA PRO A 82 -3.12 -4.87 10.41
C PRO A 82 -3.52 -3.66 9.57
N LEU A 83 -4.51 -3.83 8.71
CA LEU A 83 -4.97 -2.83 7.75
C LEU A 83 -5.25 -1.46 8.41
N LEU A 84 -6.01 -1.45 9.50
CA LEU A 84 -6.35 -0.24 10.25
C LEU A 84 -5.19 0.36 11.05
N ALA A 85 -4.12 -0.39 11.30
CA ALA A 85 -2.93 0.11 11.98
C ALA A 85 -1.92 0.72 10.99
N THR A 86 -2.06 0.46 9.70
CA THR A 86 -1.07 0.83 8.66
C THR A 86 -1.57 1.89 7.69
N SER A 87 -2.87 1.89 7.34
CA SER A 87 -3.47 2.83 6.39
C SER A 87 -3.21 4.29 6.80
N GLN A 88 -2.83 5.13 5.84
CA GLN A 88 -2.43 6.52 6.08
C GLN A 88 -3.60 7.41 6.45
N ALA A 89 -4.73 7.24 5.75
CA ALA A 89 -6.03 7.72 6.15
C ALA A 89 -7.04 6.57 6.06
N VAL A 90 -8.04 6.60 6.92
CA VAL A 90 -9.23 5.74 6.83
C VAL A 90 -10.45 6.63 6.91
N LEU A 91 -11.39 6.43 5.98
CA LEU A 91 -12.71 7.03 6.01
C LEU A 91 -13.75 5.92 6.14
N VAL A 92 -14.76 6.15 6.97
CA VAL A 92 -15.92 5.27 7.12
C VAL A 92 -17.16 6.12 6.95
N GLU A 93 -17.86 5.90 5.85
CA GLU A 93 -18.94 6.74 5.36
C GLU A 93 -20.21 5.91 5.14
N ARG A 94 -21.36 6.60 5.05
CA ARG A 94 -22.61 5.95 4.66
C ARG A 94 -22.66 5.86 3.13
N PRO A 95 -23.33 4.84 2.56
CA PRO A 95 -23.57 4.77 1.13
C PRO A 95 -24.25 6.06 0.61
N GLY A 96 -23.75 6.59 -0.51
CA GLY A 96 -24.18 7.84 -1.13
C GLY A 96 -23.54 9.11 -0.55
N ALA A 97 -22.70 9.00 0.48
CA ALA A 97 -21.98 10.12 1.09
C ALA A 97 -20.46 9.99 0.92
N GLU A 98 -20.01 9.25 -0.09
CA GLU A 98 -18.61 8.91 -0.30
C GLU A 98 -17.77 10.12 -0.70
N SER A 99 -16.65 10.32 -0.01
CA SER A 99 -15.65 11.31 -0.41
C SER A 99 -14.98 10.89 -1.72
N PRO A 100 -14.66 11.84 -2.63
CA PRO A 100 -13.88 11.55 -3.82
C PRO A 100 -12.48 10.99 -3.50
N LEU A 101 -11.98 10.07 -4.34
CA LEU A 101 -10.70 9.39 -4.12
C LEU A 101 -9.45 10.18 -4.52
N HIS A 102 -9.60 11.37 -5.08
CA HIS A 102 -8.48 12.20 -5.53
C HIS A 102 -8.06 13.22 -4.47
N GLY A 103 -6.79 13.59 -4.49
CA GLY A 103 -6.22 14.54 -3.53
C GLY A 103 -6.11 14.01 -2.10
N ALA A 104 -6.11 14.94 -1.14
CA ALA A 104 -5.81 14.64 0.26
C ALA A 104 -7.03 14.07 0.99
N LEU A 105 -7.06 12.75 1.13
CA LEU A 105 -8.04 12.06 1.96
C LEU A 105 -7.85 12.41 3.44
N ARG A 106 -8.92 12.94 4.05
CA ARG A 106 -8.95 13.32 5.47
C ARG A 106 -9.54 12.16 6.27
N GLU A 107 -8.80 11.75 7.29
CA GLU A 107 -9.25 10.74 8.26
C GLU A 107 -10.65 11.06 8.82
N ASP A 108 -11.58 10.11 8.71
CA ASP A 108 -12.86 10.10 9.42
C ASP A 108 -13.28 8.68 9.75
N THR A 109 -13.13 8.28 11.01
CA THR A 109 -13.47 6.92 11.47
C THR A 109 -14.59 6.92 12.50
N LYS A 110 -15.41 7.97 12.58
CA LYS A 110 -16.45 8.07 13.61
C LYS A 110 -17.43 6.91 13.57
N LEU A 111 -17.76 6.45 12.37
CA LEU A 111 -18.65 5.30 12.15
C LEU A 111 -18.06 3.94 12.55
N LEU A 112 -16.77 3.86 12.93
CA LEU A 112 -16.25 2.68 13.62
C LEU A 112 -16.79 2.54 15.05
N GLY A 113 -17.35 3.61 15.63
CA GLY A 113 -17.93 3.61 16.95
C GLY A 113 -16.91 3.60 18.10
N GLY A 114 -17.41 3.43 19.32
CA GLY A 114 -16.61 3.37 20.55
C GLY A 114 -15.67 4.59 20.69
N PRO A 115 -14.34 4.39 20.87
CA PRO A 115 -13.39 5.48 21.06
C PRO A 115 -13.23 6.41 19.85
N PHE A 116 -13.78 6.05 18.68
CA PHE A 116 -13.73 6.87 17.48
C PHE A 116 -14.94 7.79 17.31
N ALA A 117 -16.04 7.54 18.03
CA ALA A 117 -17.29 8.30 17.92
C ALA A 117 -17.26 9.67 18.63
N VAL A 118 -16.08 10.13 19.04
CA VAL A 118 -15.90 11.45 19.67
C VAL A 118 -16.05 12.57 18.65
N GLU A 119 -16.48 13.75 19.11
CA GLU A 119 -16.52 14.94 18.27
C GLU A 119 -15.13 15.25 17.70
N GLY A 120 -15.05 15.59 16.41
CA GLY A 120 -13.79 15.74 15.70
C GLY A 120 -13.06 14.43 15.32
N GLY A 121 -13.46 13.29 15.88
CA GLY A 121 -12.85 11.98 15.62
C GLY A 121 -11.40 11.86 16.10
N LEU A 122 -10.78 10.71 15.84
CA LEU A 122 -9.34 10.53 16.08
C LEU A 122 -8.53 10.88 14.84
N THR A 123 -7.34 11.45 15.04
CA THR A 123 -6.36 11.61 13.95
C THR A 123 -5.83 10.24 13.48
N ALA A 124 -5.34 10.16 12.25
CA ALA A 124 -4.68 8.96 11.73
C ALA A 124 -3.55 8.46 12.65
N LYS A 125 -2.78 9.36 13.25
CA LYS A 125 -1.71 9.02 14.21
C LYS A 125 -2.29 8.35 15.47
N GLN A 126 -3.38 8.89 16.02
CA GLN A 126 -4.07 8.30 17.18
C GLN A 126 -4.70 6.96 16.82
N ARG A 127 -5.37 6.83 15.66
CA ARG A 127 -5.90 5.56 15.15
C ARG A 127 -4.81 4.50 15.06
N LYS A 128 -3.70 4.79 14.38
CA LYS A 128 -2.58 3.84 14.21
C LYS A 128 -2.02 3.39 15.56
N ARG A 129 -1.86 4.33 16.51
CA ARG A 129 -1.42 4.01 17.89
C ARG A 129 -2.45 3.18 18.65
N PHE A 130 -3.74 3.41 18.43
CA PHE A 130 -4.80 2.64 19.07
C PHE A 130 -4.83 1.20 18.52
N PHE A 131 -4.78 1.03 17.20
CA PHE A 131 -4.81 -0.27 16.54
C PHE A 131 -3.45 -0.99 16.49
N SER A 132 -2.35 -0.37 16.92
CA SER A 132 -1.10 -1.10 17.16
C SER A 132 -1.18 -2.06 18.36
N ARG A 133 -2.26 -2.01 19.15
CA ARG A 133 -2.55 -2.95 20.23
C ARG A 133 -3.50 -4.05 19.72
N PRO A 134 -3.08 -5.34 19.69
CA PRO A 134 -3.94 -6.42 19.20
C PRO A 134 -5.29 -6.53 19.92
N GLN A 135 -5.33 -6.26 21.23
CA GLN A 135 -6.56 -6.30 22.03
C GLN A 135 -7.57 -5.24 21.61
N ASN A 136 -7.11 -4.12 21.05
CA ASN A 136 -7.98 -3.09 20.51
C ASN A 136 -8.54 -3.50 19.16
N LEU A 137 -7.71 -4.03 18.26
CA LEU A 137 -8.16 -4.54 16.95
C LEU A 137 -9.22 -5.64 17.08
N ALA A 138 -9.06 -6.54 18.05
CA ALA A 138 -9.98 -7.64 18.29
C ALA A 138 -11.43 -7.20 18.63
N LYS A 139 -11.63 -5.93 19.01
CA LYS A 139 -12.94 -5.38 19.36
C LYS A 139 -13.73 -4.83 18.18
N PHE A 140 -13.12 -4.76 16.98
CA PHE A 140 -13.72 -4.11 15.82
C PHE A 140 -13.99 -5.12 14.71
N THR A 141 -15.15 -4.93 14.08
CA THR A 141 -15.58 -5.66 12.88
C THR A 141 -15.98 -4.62 11.85
N LEU A 142 -15.44 -4.73 10.64
CA LEU A 142 -15.87 -3.94 9.49
C LEU A 142 -17.18 -4.56 8.98
N GLN A 143 -18.24 -3.77 8.95
CA GLN A 143 -19.60 -4.23 8.71
C GLN A 143 -20.02 -3.96 7.25
N PRO A 144 -20.89 -4.78 6.66
CA PRO A 144 -21.64 -4.39 5.48
C PRO A 144 -22.50 -3.15 5.75
N GLY A 145 -22.92 -2.47 4.68
CA GLY A 145 -23.74 -1.25 4.73
C GLY A 145 -22.97 0.04 5.04
N LEU A 146 -21.63 -0.02 5.12
CA LEU A 146 -20.74 1.13 5.26
C LEU A 146 -19.71 1.13 4.14
N ILE A 147 -19.32 2.32 3.71
CA ILE A 147 -18.25 2.51 2.73
C ILE A 147 -16.95 2.80 3.46
N TYR A 148 -15.93 2.01 3.13
CA TYR A 148 -14.59 2.15 3.69
C TYR A 148 -13.65 2.65 2.62
N THR A 149 -12.94 3.73 2.93
CA THR A 149 -11.83 4.22 2.10
C THR A 149 -10.53 4.02 2.84
N PHE A 150 -9.55 3.37 2.20
CA PHE A 150 -8.20 3.18 2.72
C PHE A 150 -7.19 3.89 1.82
N ASP A 151 -6.43 4.82 2.41
CA ASP A 151 -5.35 5.54 1.72
C ASP A 151 -3.99 4.95 2.06
N PHE A 152 -3.17 4.71 1.04
CA PHE A 152 -1.80 4.25 1.17
C PHE A 152 -0.85 5.14 0.38
N TYR A 153 0.19 5.58 1.06
CA TYR A 153 1.43 6.03 0.43
C TYR A 153 2.60 5.46 1.22
N GLN A 154 3.63 4.96 0.52
CA GLN A 154 4.86 4.52 1.16
C GLN A 154 5.89 5.64 1.10
N HIS A 155 6.24 6.17 2.27
CA HIS A 155 7.24 7.23 2.42
C HIS A 155 8.67 6.68 2.44
N MET A 156 8.85 5.38 2.69
CA MET A 156 10.18 4.74 2.71
C MET A 156 10.64 4.24 1.35
N LEU A 157 9.72 3.91 0.44
CA LEU A 157 10.01 3.37 -0.88
C LEU A 157 9.79 4.44 -1.94
N ASP A 158 10.84 4.77 -2.69
CA ASP A 158 10.70 5.49 -3.94
C ASP A 158 10.39 4.48 -5.05
N ILE A 159 9.12 4.42 -5.47
CA ILE A 159 8.68 3.50 -6.53
C ILE A 159 9.26 3.84 -7.91
N THR A 160 9.79 5.05 -8.10
CA THR A 160 10.38 5.48 -9.37
C THR A 160 11.83 5.01 -9.53
N THR A 161 12.53 4.80 -8.41
CA THR A 161 13.91 4.27 -8.42
C THR A 161 14.02 2.85 -7.87
N MET A 162 12.94 2.34 -7.24
CA MET A 162 12.89 1.11 -6.46
C MET A 162 13.85 1.14 -5.26
N GLU A 163 14.03 2.30 -4.63
CA GLU A 163 14.96 2.45 -3.52
C GLU A 163 14.25 2.63 -2.19
N ILE A 164 14.74 1.95 -1.15
CA ILE A 164 14.41 2.25 0.25
C ILE A 164 15.46 3.19 0.83
N ASN A 165 15.01 4.28 1.46
CA ASN A 165 15.90 5.19 2.18
C ASN A 165 15.96 4.83 3.67
N LEU A 166 17.12 4.36 4.16
CA LEU A 166 17.36 4.05 5.58
C LEU A 166 17.91 5.25 6.38
N GLY A 167 17.90 6.45 5.82
CA GLY A 167 18.42 7.68 6.43
C GLY A 167 19.92 7.89 6.20
N PHE A 168 20.73 6.84 6.34
CA PHE A 168 22.18 6.91 6.09
C PHE A 168 22.58 6.44 4.69
N ARG A 169 21.73 5.65 4.02
CA ARG A 169 21.97 5.11 2.69
C ARG A 169 20.65 4.71 2.02
N LYS A 170 20.63 4.78 0.69
CA LYS A 170 19.57 4.24 -0.15
C LYS A 170 19.94 2.85 -0.66
N PHE A 171 18.96 1.97 -0.76
CA PHE A 171 19.14 0.60 -1.22
C PHE A 171 18.10 0.28 -2.28
N ASP A 172 18.57 -0.10 -3.48
CA ASP A 172 17.71 -0.64 -4.51
C ASP A 172 17.18 -2.01 -4.07
N ILE A 173 15.86 -2.14 -3.98
CA ILE A 173 15.21 -3.40 -3.57
C ILE A 173 14.93 -4.35 -4.74
N SER A 174 15.04 -3.88 -5.98
CA SER A 174 14.68 -4.68 -7.16
C SER A 174 15.53 -5.95 -7.30
N ASP A 175 16.79 -5.89 -6.89
CA ASP A 175 17.70 -7.04 -6.83
C ASP A 175 17.19 -8.16 -5.91
N PHE A 176 16.43 -7.80 -4.87
CA PHE A 176 15.94 -8.74 -3.87
C PHE A 176 14.57 -9.29 -4.20
N LEU A 177 13.73 -8.53 -4.90
CA LEU A 177 12.34 -8.89 -5.17
C LEU A 177 12.17 -10.05 -6.13
N ASN A 178 13.24 -10.50 -6.81
CA ASN A 178 13.20 -11.68 -7.68
C ASN A 178 12.11 -11.55 -8.78
N ASN A 179 12.08 -10.40 -9.47
CA ASN A 179 11.11 -10.07 -10.51
C ASN A 179 9.65 -10.11 -10.03
N GLN A 180 9.39 -9.74 -8.78
CA GLN A 180 8.06 -9.65 -8.19
C GLN A 180 7.69 -8.18 -7.97
N PRO A 181 6.41 -7.81 -8.16
CA PRO A 181 5.96 -6.44 -8.00
C PRO A 181 5.91 -6.05 -6.52
N VAL A 182 5.99 -4.75 -6.27
CA VAL A 182 5.55 -4.18 -4.99
C VAL A 182 4.02 -4.13 -5.00
N GLN A 183 3.39 -4.35 -3.86
CA GLN A 183 1.94 -4.44 -3.75
C GLN A 183 1.37 -3.31 -2.90
N ALA A 184 0.18 -2.84 -3.27
CA ALA A 184 -0.76 -2.17 -2.39
C ALA A 184 -2.01 -3.05 -2.31
N MET A 185 -2.19 -3.73 -1.18
CA MET A 185 -3.15 -4.83 -1.07
C MET A 185 -3.83 -4.88 0.30
N ALA A 186 -4.95 -5.59 0.36
CA ALA A 186 -5.45 -6.14 1.61
C ALA A 186 -5.90 -7.59 1.43
N ARG A 187 -5.62 -8.39 2.45
CA ARG A 187 -5.98 -9.81 2.54
C ARG A 187 -6.22 -10.22 3.99
N LEU A 188 -6.72 -11.43 4.21
CA LEU A 188 -6.67 -12.04 5.54
C LEU A 188 -5.24 -12.50 5.86
N PHE A 189 -4.81 -12.44 7.12
CA PHE A 189 -3.46 -12.89 7.52
C PHE A 189 -3.19 -14.37 7.16
N ASP A 190 -4.18 -15.22 7.36
CA ASP A 190 -4.12 -16.68 7.26
C ASP A 190 -4.51 -17.25 5.88
N ARG A 191 -5.02 -16.41 4.97
CA ARG A 191 -5.46 -16.83 3.63
C ARG A 191 -4.80 -16.01 2.52
N GLU A 192 -4.64 -16.62 1.35
CA GLU A 192 -4.15 -15.95 0.14
C GLU A 192 -5.24 -15.18 -0.61
N GLU A 193 -6.46 -15.12 -0.07
CA GLU A 193 -7.57 -14.40 -0.67
C GLU A 193 -7.43 -12.89 -0.44
N TYR A 194 -7.42 -12.14 -1.53
CA TYR A 194 -7.30 -10.69 -1.52
C TYR A 194 -8.67 -10.02 -1.60
N PHE A 195 -8.88 -9.01 -0.77
CA PHE A 195 -9.95 -8.03 -0.98
C PHE A 195 -9.61 -7.11 -2.15
N TRP A 196 -8.35 -6.72 -2.25
CA TRP A 196 -7.76 -6.09 -3.43
C TRP A 196 -6.25 -6.35 -3.46
N ASN A 197 -5.67 -6.31 -4.66
CA ASN A 197 -4.22 -6.33 -4.86
C ASN A 197 -3.86 -5.49 -6.08
N ILE A 198 -3.20 -4.36 -5.84
CA ILE A 198 -2.68 -3.49 -6.89
C ILE A 198 -1.17 -3.73 -6.97
N GLU A 199 -0.74 -4.29 -8.09
CA GLU A 199 0.66 -4.58 -8.35
C GLU A 199 1.35 -3.42 -9.06
N ILE A 200 2.44 -2.96 -8.46
CA ILE A 200 3.30 -1.89 -8.97
C ILE A 200 4.53 -2.54 -9.59
N TRP A 201 4.58 -2.49 -10.92
CA TRP A 201 5.68 -3.02 -11.72
C TRP A 201 6.63 -1.90 -12.14
N HIS A 202 7.93 -2.13 -11.95
CA HIS A 202 9.01 -1.24 -12.37
C HIS A 202 9.88 -1.94 -13.42
N PRO A 203 10.43 -1.24 -14.44
CA PRO A 203 11.30 -1.86 -15.45
C PRO A 203 12.45 -2.72 -14.89
N LYS A 204 13.03 -2.34 -13.75
CA LYS A 204 14.07 -3.12 -13.04
C LYS A 204 13.59 -4.51 -12.56
N LEU A 205 12.28 -4.70 -12.39
CA LEU A 205 11.67 -5.98 -12.01
C LEU A 205 11.35 -6.86 -13.22
N LEU A 206 11.46 -6.32 -14.43
CA LEU A 206 11.12 -7.02 -15.66
C LEU A 206 12.35 -7.75 -16.19
N PRO A 207 12.20 -8.98 -16.69
CA PRO A 207 13.29 -9.67 -17.36
C PRO A 207 13.81 -8.85 -18.57
N PRO A 208 15.13 -8.87 -18.86
CA PRO A 208 15.70 -8.11 -19.97
C PRO A 208 15.03 -8.37 -21.33
N TRP A 209 14.62 -9.61 -21.58
CA TRP A 209 13.95 -10.00 -22.83
C TRP A 209 12.58 -9.33 -23.04
N LEU A 210 11.88 -8.98 -21.96
CA LEU A 210 10.57 -8.32 -22.04
C LEU A 210 10.73 -6.85 -22.48
N LEU A 211 11.82 -6.20 -22.08
CA LEU A 211 12.14 -4.83 -22.45
C LEU A 211 12.57 -4.71 -23.92
N GLN A 212 13.29 -5.71 -24.44
CA GLN A 212 13.76 -5.75 -25.83
C GLN A 212 12.64 -5.84 -26.87
N ARG A 213 11.47 -6.43 -26.53
CA ARG A 213 10.33 -6.54 -27.45
C ARG A 213 9.66 -5.19 -27.78
N ARG A 214 9.76 -4.19 -26.89
CA ARG A 214 9.19 -2.85 -27.15
C ARG A 214 9.99 -2.05 -28.20
N GLY A 215 11.28 -2.33 -28.37
CA GLY A 215 12.11 -1.70 -29.40
C GLY A 215 11.81 -2.14 -30.84
N ARG A 216 10.99 -3.19 -31.05
CA ARG A 216 10.70 -3.75 -32.38
C ARG A 216 9.31 -3.44 -32.93
N ARG A 217 8.38 -2.89 -32.14
CA ARG A 217 7.13 -2.35 -32.66
C ARG A 217 7.26 -0.83 -32.77
N ARG A 218 7.70 -0.35 -33.94
CA ARG A 218 7.36 1.02 -34.36
C ARG A 218 5.84 1.08 -34.38
N LEU A 219 5.24 1.93 -33.55
CA LEU A 219 3.87 2.36 -33.82
C LEU A 219 3.86 2.96 -35.23
N PRO A 220 2.91 2.63 -36.10
CA PRO A 220 2.81 3.31 -37.39
C PRO A 220 2.69 4.81 -37.11
N SER A 221 3.53 5.61 -37.77
CA SER A 221 3.44 7.05 -37.69
C SER A 221 2.02 7.48 -38.08
N PRO A 222 1.38 8.39 -37.33
CA PRO A 222 0.12 8.97 -37.76
C PRO A 222 0.41 9.81 -39.01
N GLY A 223 0.15 9.25 -40.19
CA GLY A 223 0.48 9.88 -41.46
C GLY A 223 0.60 8.94 -42.67
N ALA A 224 0.63 7.62 -42.47
CA ALA A 224 0.69 6.65 -43.58
C ALA A 224 -0.69 6.07 -43.97
N ALA A 225 -1.75 6.85 -43.80
CA ALA A 225 -3.10 6.50 -44.25
C ALA A 225 -3.76 7.69 -44.95
N GLU A 226 -3.03 8.33 -45.87
CA GLU A 226 -3.62 9.24 -46.86
C GLU A 226 -2.65 9.43 -48.03
N ALA A 227 -2.55 8.40 -48.88
CA ALA A 227 -2.15 8.56 -50.27
C ALA A 227 -2.83 7.43 -51.04
N ARG A 228 -3.67 7.85 -51.99
CA ARG A 228 -4.35 7.02 -52.99
C ARG A 228 -3.36 6.33 -53.91
#